data_AF-A0A4Q5XUC7-F1
#
_entry.id   AF-A0A4Q5XUC7-F1
#
_cell.length_a   1.000
_cell.length_b   1.000
_cell.length_c   1.000
_cell.angle_alpha   90.00
_cell.angle_beta   90.00
_cell.angle_gamma   90.00
#
_symmetry.space_group_name_H-M   'P 1'
#
loop_
_entity.id
_entity.type
_entity.pdbx_description
1 polymer ?
#
loop_
_entity_poly.entity_id
_entity_poly.type
_entity_poly.pdbx_seq_one_letter_code
_entity_poly.pdbx_strand_id
1 'polypeptide(L)'
;MIEESESRRFIYENGMELMNALQKGRHEGHDWFEDCFAYDNARLPEALILAGEHLQDPDMLCMGLETLERVMKLQTTKQGWFAPVATSCFADSNADHVHFDQQPIEALATVDACFAAWHATGDTQHCARARTAFEWFGGYNVHGLALARPSDGICHDALTVAGLNGNHGAESILSYQLAAAAVREFLLRLPANAT
;
A
#
# COMPACT_ATOMS: atom_id res chain seq x y z
N MET A 1 19.41 20.08 -11.52
CA MET A 1 19.51 18.60 -11.45
C MET A 1 20.19 18.32 -10.13
N ILE A 2 19.56 17.56 -9.23
CA ILE A 2 20.15 17.22 -7.92
C ILE A 2 21.32 16.27 -8.18
N GLU A 3 22.45 16.47 -7.51
CA GLU A 3 23.61 15.58 -7.64
C GLU A 3 23.31 14.22 -6.99
N GLU A 4 23.85 13.12 -7.53
CA GLU A 4 23.59 11.77 -7.01
C GLU A 4 23.96 11.63 -5.52
N SER A 5 25.07 12.24 -5.10
CA SER A 5 25.51 12.31 -3.71
C SER A 5 24.49 13.01 -2.81
N GLU A 6 23.86 14.08 -3.32
CA GLU A 6 22.85 14.85 -2.61
C GLU A 6 21.53 14.06 -2.51
N SER A 7 21.10 13.39 -3.58
CA SER A 7 19.94 12.48 -3.55
C SER A 7 20.14 11.34 -2.55
N ARG A 8 21.31 10.69 -2.55
CA ARG A 8 21.63 9.62 -1.60
C ARG A 8 21.59 10.10 -0.16
N ARG A 9 22.12 11.30 0.10
CA ARG A 9 22.06 11.93 1.43
C ARG A 9 20.62 12.15 1.88
N PHE A 10 19.76 12.71 1.02
CA PHE A 10 18.35 12.92 1.36
C PHE A 10 17.61 11.61 1.62
N ILE A 11 17.83 10.57 0.82
CA ILE A 11 17.22 9.25 1.02
C ILE A 11 17.67 8.66 2.37
N TYR A 12 18.96 8.78 2.70
CA TYR A 12 19.49 8.28 3.97
C TYR A 12 18.90 9.02 5.17
N GLU A 13 18.88 10.35 5.13
CA GLU A 13 18.33 11.17 6.22
C GLU A 13 16.85 10.83 6.50
N ASN A 14 16.01 10.76 5.45
CA ASN A 14 14.59 10.41 5.61
C ASN A 14 14.37 8.94 5.99
N GLY A 15 15.19 8.01 5.45
CA GLY A 15 15.15 6.60 5.84
C GLY A 15 15.47 6.40 7.33
N MET A 16 16.47 7.12 7.83
CA MET A 16 16.82 7.12 9.26
C MET A 16 15.70 7.69 10.13
N GLU A 17 15.04 8.76 9.69
CA GLU A 17 13.87 9.31 10.40
C GLU A 17 12.73 8.29 10.50
N LEU A 18 12.40 7.58 9.41
CA LEU A 18 11.39 6.52 9.40
C LEU A 18 11.77 5.35 10.31
N MET A 19 13.03 4.89 10.26
CA MET A 19 13.49 3.82 11.16
C MET A 19 13.38 4.23 12.62
N ASN A 20 13.80 5.45 12.96
CA ASN A 20 13.72 5.97 14.33
C ASN A 20 12.27 6.08 14.80
N ALA A 21 11.36 6.55 13.93
CA ALA A 21 9.93 6.65 14.23
C ALA A 21 9.32 5.26 14.52
N LEU A 22 9.63 4.26 13.69
CA LEU A 22 9.15 2.90 13.92
C LEU A 22 9.73 2.27 15.18
N GLN A 23 11.02 2.48 15.48
CA GLN A 23 11.63 1.98 16.72
C GLN A 23 11.02 2.65 17.95
N LYS A 24 10.77 3.97 17.89
CA LYS A 24 10.04 4.66 18.95
C LYS A 24 8.66 4.04 19.16
N GLY A 25 7.90 3.82 18.09
CA GLY A 25 6.57 3.21 18.21
C GLY A 25 6.58 1.75 18.70
N ARG A 26 7.63 0.99 18.40
CA ARG A 26 7.89 -0.33 19.00
C ARG A 26 8.11 -0.22 20.51
N HIS A 27 8.91 0.74 20.95
CA HIS A 27 9.15 1.01 22.37
C HIS A 27 7.89 1.47 23.11
N GLU A 28 7.03 2.22 22.45
CA GLU A 28 5.75 2.71 22.99
C GLU A 28 4.61 1.68 22.89
N GLY A 29 4.85 0.55 22.22
CA GLY A 29 3.98 -0.63 22.23
C GLY A 29 2.94 -0.69 21.11
N HIS A 30 2.90 0.29 20.20
CA HIS A 30 1.99 0.26 19.04
C HIS A 30 2.62 -0.32 17.77
N ASP A 31 3.96 -0.39 17.70
CA ASP A 31 4.73 -0.96 16.58
C ASP A 31 4.25 -0.39 15.22
N TRP A 32 4.23 0.95 15.16
CA TRP A 32 3.91 1.78 14.01
C TRP A 32 4.75 3.06 14.00
N PHE A 33 4.87 3.73 12.86
CA PHE A 33 5.68 4.95 12.70
C PHE A 33 5.10 6.17 13.42
N GLU A 34 3.78 6.27 13.47
CA GLU A 34 3.03 7.41 13.96
C GLU A 34 2.16 7.02 15.15
N ASP A 35 1.64 8.02 15.88
CA ASP A 35 0.76 7.81 17.04
C ASP A 35 -0.58 7.15 16.67
N CYS A 36 -0.97 7.22 15.39
CA CYS A 36 -2.18 6.59 14.85
C CYS A 36 -1.90 5.94 13.49
N PHE A 37 -2.68 4.91 13.15
CA PHE A 37 -2.66 4.32 11.81
C PHE A 37 -3.55 5.17 10.91
N ALA A 38 -2.97 5.66 9.82
CA ALA A 38 -3.43 6.84 9.14
C ALA A 38 -3.97 6.52 7.73
N TYR A 39 -3.65 7.36 6.75
CA TYR A 39 -3.93 7.14 5.33
C TYR A 39 -2.63 6.87 4.57
N ASP A 40 -2.71 6.17 3.45
CA ASP A 40 -1.61 5.83 2.55
C ASP A 40 -0.51 4.98 3.23
N ASN A 41 -0.92 4.10 4.14
CA ASN A 41 -0.03 3.47 5.14
C ASN A 41 1.06 2.59 4.52
N ALA A 42 0.81 2.01 3.34
CA ALA A 42 1.79 1.18 2.65
C ALA A 42 2.98 1.98 2.08
N ARG A 43 2.89 3.32 2.00
CA ARG A 43 4.01 4.17 1.55
C ARG A 43 5.19 4.19 2.51
N LEU A 44 4.93 4.09 3.81
CA LEU A 44 6.00 4.10 4.81
C LEU A 44 6.93 2.88 4.70
N PRO A 45 6.43 1.62 4.66
CA PRO A 45 7.28 0.47 4.39
C PRO A 45 7.84 0.46 2.96
N GLU A 46 7.09 0.93 1.95
CA GLU A 46 7.62 1.08 0.58
C GLU A 46 8.86 1.97 0.56
N ALA A 47 8.80 3.14 1.22
CA ALA A 47 9.91 4.08 1.28
C ALA A 47 11.16 3.43 1.90
N LEU A 48 11.01 2.65 2.97
CA LEU A 48 12.12 1.90 3.57
C LEU A 48 12.70 0.83 2.65
N ILE A 49 11.84 0.08 1.93
CA ILE A 49 12.27 -0.93 0.96
C ILE A 49 13.09 -0.28 -0.16
N LEU A 50 12.57 0.80 -0.76
CA LEU A 50 13.23 1.53 -1.83
C LEU A 50 14.54 2.19 -1.36
N ALA A 51 14.54 2.75 -0.15
CA ALA A 51 15.75 3.32 0.45
C ALA A 51 16.81 2.25 0.71
N GLY A 52 16.42 1.11 1.29
CA GLY A 52 17.31 -0.02 1.56
C GLY A 52 17.96 -0.57 0.28
N GLU A 53 17.18 -0.75 -0.79
CA GLU A 53 17.70 -1.15 -2.11
C GLU A 53 18.65 -0.09 -2.68
N HIS A 54 18.25 1.19 -2.69
CA HIS A 54 19.06 2.24 -3.32
C HIS A 54 20.37 2.52 -2.57
N LEU A 55 20.34 2.46 -1.23
CA LEU A 55 21.50 2.72 -0.38
C LEU A 55 22.33 1.46 -0.11
N GLN A 56 21.82 0.28 -0.45
CA GLN A 56 22.38 -1.02 -0.07
C GLN A 56 22.44 -1.17 1.46
N ASP A 57 21.38 -0.73 2.13
CA ASP A 57 21.22 -0.77 3.59
C ASP A 57 20.28 -1.94 3.96
N PRO A 58 20.82 -3.06 4.50
CA PRO A 58 20.02 -4.23 4.83
C PRO A 58 19.08 -4.00 6.02
N ASP A 59 19.37 -3.06 6.92
CA ASP A 59 18.53 -2.79 8.09
C ASP A 59 17.27 -2.03 7.67
N MET A 60 17.42 -1.02 6.79
CA MET A 60 16.27 -0.33 6.16
C MET A 60 15.39 -1.31 5.39
N LEU A 61 16.01 -2.16 4.55
CA LEU A 61 15.27 -3.14 3.75
C LEU A 61 14.52 -4.13 4.63
N CYS A 62 15.19 -4.69 5.65
CA CYS A 62 14.57 -5.63 6.59
C CYS A 62 13.38 -5.00 7.33
N MET A 63 13.56 -3.79 7.89
CA MET A 63 12.48 -3.09 8.59
C MET A 63 11.31 -2.76 7.66
N GLY A 64 11.57 -2.37 6.41
CA GLY A 64 10.54 -2.11 5.41
C GLY A 64 9.72 -3.36 5.08
N LEU A 65 10.38 -4.50 4.83
CA LEU A 65 9.72 -5.78 4.53
C LEU A 65 8.91 -6.32 5.71
N GLU A 66 9.47 -6.30 6.92
CA GLU A 66 8.75 -6.70 8.15
C GLU A 66 7.50 -5.84 8.37
N THR A 67 7.62 -4.54 8.12
CA THR A 67 6.51 -3.62 8.32
C THR A 67 5.44 -3.77 7.24
N LEU A 68 5.83 -4.00 5.99
CA LEU A 68 4.88 -4.35 4.93
C LEU A 68 4.13 -5.64 5.26
N GLU A 69 4.80 -6.67 5.79
CA GLU A 69 4.16 -7.91 6.24
C GLU A 69 3.08 -7.62 7.31
N ARG A 70 3.39 -6.75 8.27
CA ARG A 70 2.45 -6.33 9.32
C ARG A 70 1.26 -5.58 8.73
N VAL A 71 1.50 -4.61 7.85
CA VAL A 71 0.45 -3.88 7.12
C VAL A 71 -0.44 -4.83 6.34
N MET A 72 0.14 -5.78 5.59
CA MET A 72 -0.63 -6.77 4.83
C MET A 72 -1.51 -7.64 5.73
N LYS A 73 -1.02 -8.04 6.90
CA LYS A 73 -1.82 -8.80 7.88
C LYS A 73 -2.98 -7.97 8.44
N LEU A 74 -2.77 -6.69 8.71
CA LEU A 74 -3.79 -5.78 9.21
C LEU A 74 -4.87 -5.50 8.15
N GLN A 75 -4.46 -5.35 6.88
CA GLN A 75 -5.32 -5.03 5.75
C GLN A 75 -5.89 -6.25 5.02
N THR A 76 -5.79 -7.44 5.60
CA THR A 76 -6.36 -8.67 5.02
C THR A 76 -7.33 -9.31 6.01
N THR A 77 -8.56 -9.55 5.57
CA THR A 77 -9.57 -10.21 6.40
C THR A 77 -9.20 -11.68 6.66
N LYS A 78 -9.82 -12.31 7.67
CA LYS A 78 -9.65 -13.75 7.92
C LYS A 78 -10.05 -14.63 6.72
N GLN A 79 -10.91 -14.10 5.85
CA GLN A 79 -11.37 -14.73 4.61
C GLN A 79 -10.39 -14.51 3.44
N GLY A 80 -9.35 -13.69 3.62
CA GLY A 80 -8.34 -13.42 2.60
C GLY A 80 -8.66 -12.27 1.65
N TRP A 81 -9.64 -11.42 1.98
CA TRP A 81 -9.93 -10.23 1.18
C TRP A 81 -9.05 -9.07 1.62
N PHE A 82 -8.59 -8.28 0.65
CA PHE A 82 -8.01 -6.99 0.96
C PHE A 82 -9.10 -6.06 1.49
N ALA A 83 -8.82 -5.44 2.64
CA ALA A 83 -9.66 -4.48 3.31
C ALA A 83 -8.73 -3.44 3.93
N PRO A 84 -8.34 -2.41 3.17
CA PRO A 84 -7.43 -1.38 3.68
C PRO A 84 -8.07 -0.66 4.87
N VAL A 85 -7.24 -0.09 5.73
CA VAL A 85 -7.76 0.59 6.91
C VAL A 85 -8.54 1.83 6.47
N ALA A 86 -9.67 2.03 7.14
CA ALA A 86 -10.56 3.15 6.91
C ALA A 86 -9.94 4.48 7.35
N THR A 87 -10.03 5.50 6.49
CA THR A 87 -9.65 6.88 6.86
C THR A 87 -10.52 7.38 8.03
N SER A 88 -11.78 6.93 8.16
CA SER A 88 -12.64 7.33 9.28
C SER A 88 -12.14 6.91 10.69
N CYS A 89 -11.10 6.08 10.81
CA CYS A 89 -10.42 5.84 12.10
C CYS A 89 -9.84 7.11 12.74
N PHE A 90 -9.75 8.23 12.00
CA PHE A 90 -9.38 9.56 12.52
C PHE A 90 -10.50 10.29 13.27
N ALA A 91 -11.77 9.91 13.13
CA ALA A 91 -12.89 10.61 13.74
C ALA A 91 -13.53 9.75 14.82
N ASP A 92 -13.35 10.15 16.09
CA ASP A 92 -14.05 9.66 17.29
C ASP A 92 -15.35 8.93 16.97
N SER A 93 -15.32 7.61 16.85
CA SER A 93 -16.55 6.83 16.80
C SER A 93 -16.34 5.44 17.36
N ASN A 94 -17.13 5.19 18.41
CA ASN A 94 -17.25 3.97 19.18
C ASN A 94 -17.93 2.85 18.37
N ALA A 95 -17.63 2.74 17.08
CA ALA A 95 -18.35 1.89 16.15
C ALA A 95 -17.40 0.93 15.45
N ASP A 96 -17.87 -0.30 15.25
CA ASP A 96 -17.23 -1.39 14.51
C ASP A 96 -17.07 -1.02 13.01
N HIS A 97 -16.28 0.01 12.72
CA HIS A 97 -16.07 0.62 11.40
C HIS A 97 -14.66 0.39 10.85
N VAL A 98 -13.92 -0.59 11.38
CA VAL A 98 -12.53 -0.90 10.98
C VAL A 98 -12.41 -1.29 9.49
N HIS A 99 -13.52 -1.59 8.82
CA HIS A 99 -13.56 -2.05 7.44
C HIS A 99 -14.26 -1.09 6.46
N PHE A 100 -14.60 0.15 6.82
CA PHE A 100 -15.44 0.99 5.96
C PHE A 100 -14.92 2.42 5.87
N ASP A 101 -15.01 3.05 4.69
CA ASP A 101 -14.25 4.24 4.27
C ASP A 101 -12.85 3.88 3.72
N GLN A 102 -12.82 2.75 3.00
CA GLN A 102 -11.66 2.25 2.28
C GLN A 102 -11.48 3.06 0.99
N GLN A 103 -10.31 3.63 0.75
CA GLN A 103 -10.08 4.49 -0.42
C GLN A 103 -9.12 3.87 -1.44
N PRO A 104 -9.27 4.20 -2.74
CA PRO A 104 -8.37 3.82 -3.81
C PRO A 104 -6.87 4.04 -3.61
N ILE A 105 -6.42 5.10 -2.91
CA ILE A 105 -4.98 5.33 -2.76
C ILE A 105 -4.32 4.20 -1.98
N GLU A 106 -5.01 3.63 -0.98
CA GLU A 106 -4.46 2.58 -0.12
C GLU A 106 -4.18 1.32 -0.94
N ALA A 107 -5.10 1.02 -1.87
CA ALA A 107 -4.94 -0.08 -2.81
C ALA A 107 -3.77 0.19 -3.76
N LEU A 108 -3.63 1.42 -4.30
CA LEU A 108 -2.48 1.80 -5.11
C LEU A 108 -1.17 1.66 -4.33
N ALA A 109 -1.09 2.19 -3.12
CA ALA A 109 0.08 2.12 -2.26
C ALA A 109 0.47 0.70 -1.91
N THR A 110 -0.52 -0.15 -1.65
CA THR A 110 -0.28 -1.55 -1.37
C THR A 110 0.25 -2.29 -2.61
N VAL A 111 -0.27 -1.97 -3.81
CA VAL A 111 0.24 -2.51 -5.08
C VAL A 111 1.71 -2.12 -5.27
N ASP A 112 2.03 -0.84 -5.14
CA ASP A 112 3.40 -0.33 -5.35
C ASP A 112 4.38 -0.91 -4.31
N ALA A 113 4.02 -0.89 -3.03
CA ALA A 113 4.83 -1.45 -1.95
C ALA A 113 5.11 -2.94 -2.14
N CYS A 114 4.10 -3.71 -2.58
CA CYS A 114 4.27 -5.12 -2.88
C CYS A 114 5.20 -5.35 -4.08
N PHE A 115 5.11 -4.53 -5.13
CA PHE A 115 6.06 -4.65 -6.24
C PHE A 115 7.47 -4.21 -5.86
N ALA A 116 7.64 -3.19 -5.02
CA ALA A 116 8.94 -2.82 -4.46
C ALA A 116 9.56 -3.99 -3.67
N ALA A 117 8.76 -4.65 -2.82
CA ALA A 117 9.20 -5.83 -2.07
C ALA A 117 9.56 -7.01 -2.98
N TRP A 118 8.76 -7.27 -4.03
CA TRP A 118 9.10 -8.28 -5.03
C TRP A 118 10.41 -7.96 -5.76
N HIS A 119 10.63 -6.69 -6.13
CA HIS A 119 11.86 -6.27 -6.80
C HIS A 119 13.10 -6.50 -5.92
N ALA A 120 13.00 -6.20 -4.63
CA ALA A 120 14.09 -6.38 -3.68
C ALA A 120 14.39 -7.85 -3.34
N THR A 121 13.37 -8.71 -3.33
CA THR A 121 13.48 -10.08 -2.78
C THR A 121 13.39 -11.21 -3.82
N GLY A 122 12.72 -10.95 -4.94
CA GLY A 122 12.30 -11.97 -5.90
C GLY A 122 11.13 -12.86 -5.42
N ASP A 123 10.57 -12.64 -4.22
CA ASP A 123 9.51 -13.48 -3.67
C ASP A 123 8.16 -13.18 -4.34
N THR A 124 7.67 -14.17 -5.08
CA THR A 124 6.38 -14.12 -5.80
C THR A 124 5.15 -13.96 -4.89
N GLN A 125 5.28 -14.22 -3.59
CA GLN A 125 4.21 -13.94 -2.63
C GLN A 125 3.83 -12.45 -2.62
N HIS A 126 4.81 -11.56 -2.82
CA HIS A 126 4.53 -10.13 -2.94
C HIS A 126 3.72 -9.81 -4.19
N CYS A 127 3.97 -10.48 -5.32
CA CYS A 127 3.13 -10.34 -6.52
C CYS A 127 1.69 -10.79 -6.28
N ALA A 128 1.50 -11.89 -5.56
CA ALA A 128 0.16 -12.36 -5.20
C ALA A 128 -0.58 -11.33 -4.33
N ARG A 129 0.11 -10.67 -3.40
CA ARG A 129 -0.45 -9.60 -2.57
C ARG A 129 -0.78 -8.34 -3.36
N ALA A 130 0.11 -7.92 -4.28
CA ALA A 130 -0.16 -6.83 -5.21
C ALA A 130 -1.43 -7.11 -6.03
N ARG A 131 -1.58 -8.34 -6.53
CA ARG A 131 -2.79 -8.77 -7.23
C ARG A 131 -4.02 -8.68 -6.33
N THR A 132 -3.98 -9.19 -5.11
CA THR A 132 -5.11 -9.14 -4.16
C THR A 132 -5.53 -7.70 -3.86
N ALA A 133 -4.57 -6.78 -3.69
CA ALA A 133 -4.85 -5.36 -3.52
C ALA A 133 -5.45 -4.72 -4.78
N PHE A 134 -4.98 -5.11 -5.98
CA PHE A 134 -5.54 -4.62 -7.23
C PHE A 134 -6.95 -5.14 -7.53
N GLU A 135 -7.24 -6.41 -7.23
CA GLU A 135 -8.56 -7.01 -7.45
C GLU A 135 -9.66 -6.37 -6.58
N TRP A 136 -9.28 -5.68 -5.50
CA TRP A 136 -10.19 -4.85 -4.70
C TRP A 136 -10.95 -3.82 -5.53
N PHE A 137 -10.28 -3.16 -6.49
CA PHE A 137 -10.90 -2.23 -7.44
C PHE A 137 -12.02 -2.89 -8.27
N GLY A 138 -11.83 -4.16 -8.59
CA GLY A 138 -12.77 -4.97 -9.39
C GLY A 138 -13.90 -5.61 -8.59
N GLY A 139 -13.95 -5.39 -7.27
CA GLY A 139 -14.99 -5.95 -6.41
C GLY A 139 -14.58 -7.16 -5.58
N TYR A 140 -13.30 -7.57 -5.61
CA TYR A 140 -12.79 -8.58 -4.67
C TYR A 140 -12.53 -7.95 -3.29
N ASN A 141 -13.61 -7.48 -2.68
CA ASN A 141 -13.63 -6.72 -1.44
C ASN A 141 -14.81 -7.15 -0.56
N VAL A 142 -14.91 -6.58 0.64
CA VAL A 142 -15.89 -6.95 1.66
C VAL A 142 -17.37 -6.82 1.22
N HIS A 143 -17.65 -6.04 0.18
CA HIS A 143 -19.01 -5.85 -0.35
C HIS A 143 -19.27 -6.54 -1.69
N GLY A 144 -18.24 -7.06 -2.38
CA GLY A 144 -18.42 -7.59 -3.73
C GLY A 144 -18.72 -6.51 -4.78
N LEU A 145 -18.41 -5.24 -4.50
CA LEU A 145 -18.78 -4.10 -5.36
C LEU A 145 -17.55 -3.56 -6.09
N ALA A 146 -17.61 -3.52 -7.42
CA ALA A 146 -16.55 -2.93 -8.23
C ALA A 146 -16.49 -1.41 -8.03
N LEU A 147 -15.34 -0.90 -7.61
CA LEU A 147 -15.07 0.54 -7.51
C LEU A 147 -14.65 1.12 -8.85
N ALA A 148 -13.89 0.36 -9.64
CA ALA A 148 -13.37 0.80 -10.92
C ALA A 148 -14.20 0.26 -12.08
N ARG A 149 -14.33 1.09 -13.11
CA ARG A 149 -15.00 0.78 -14.38
C ARG A 149 -13.98 0.83 -15.52
N PRO A 150 -13.48 -0.33 -15.98
CA PRO A 150 -12.47 -0.34 -17.04
C PRO A 150 -12.94 0.27 -18.37
N SER A 151 -14.25 0.29 -18.64
CA SER A 151 -14.79 0.78 -19.92
C SER A 151 -14.61 2.27 -20.16
N ASP A 152 -14.58 3.07 -19.09
CA ASP A 152 -14.40 4.53 -19.14
C ASP A 152 -13.32 5.05 -18.19
N GLY A 153 -12.65 4.16 -17.46
CA GLY A 153 -11.52 4.47 -16.59
C GLY A 153 -11.90 5.15 -15.28
N ILE A 154 -13.19 5.24 -14.95
CA ILE A 154 -13.70 5.87 -13.73
C ILE A 154 -13.46 4.97 -12.51
N CYS A 155 -13.22 5.59 -11.36
CA CYS A 155 -13.18 4.92 -10.06
C CYS A 155 -14.01 5.70 -9.03
N HIS A 156 -14.74 4.97 -8.19
CA HIS A 156 -15.46 5.51 -7.04
C HIS A 156 -14.49 5.91 -5.91
N ASP A 157 -14.81 6.99 -5.20
CA ASP A 157 -13.90 7.56 -4.19
C ASP A 157 -13.64 6.70 -2.96
N ALA A 158 -14.60 5.85 -2.60
CA ALA A 158 -14.48 5.00 -1.42
C ALA A 158 -15.47 3.83 -1.45
N LEU A 159 -15.12 2.78 -0.70
CA LEU A 159 -16.04 1.76 -0.25
C LEU A 159 -16.43 2.04 1.21
N THR A 160 -17.65 2.52 1.40
CA THR A 160 -18.24 2.87 2.70
C THR A 160 -19.14 1.76 3.22
N VAL A 161 -19.61 1.87 4.46
CA VAL A 161 -20.59 0.94 5.05
C VAL A 161 -21.90 0.87 4.25
N ALA A 162 -22.26 1.97 3.57
CA ALA A 162 -23.44 2.05 2.72
C ALA A 162 -23.19 1.57 1.28
N GLY A 163 -21.96 1.15 0.95
CA GLY A 163 -21.52 0.81 -0.39
C GLY A 163 -20.64 1.88 -1.02
N LEU A 164 -20.69 1.98 -2.35
CA LEU A 164 -19.81 2.87 -3.12
C LEU A 164 -20.14 4.34 -2.87
N ASN A 165 -19.10 5.14 -2.61
CA ASN A 165 -19.21 6.59 -2.73
C ASN A 165 -19.37 6.96 -4.22
N GLY A 166 -20.49 7.60 -4.57
CA GLY A 166 -20.83 7.95 -5.96
C GLY A 166 -19.97 9.04 -6.60
N ASN A 167 -19.04 9.64 -5.85
CA ASN A 167 -18.07 10.60 -6.38
C ASN A 167 -16.95 9.90 -7.18
N HIS A 168 -16.33 10.67 -8.07
CA HIS A 168 -15.26 10.24 -8.96
C HIS A 168 -14.15 11.30 -9.00
N GLY A 169 -13.53 11.54 -7.85
CA GLY A 169 -12.43 12.48 -7.68
C GLY A 169 -11.20 12.10 -8.52
N ALA A 170 -10.32 13.08 -8.73
CA ALA A 170 -9.09 12.84 -9.48
C ALA A 170 -8.18 11.80 -8.80
N GLU A 171 -8.13 11.78 -7.46
CA GLU A 171 -7.32 10.84 -6.68
C GLU A 171 -7.74 9.39 -6.92
N SER A 172 -9.05 9.09 -6.87
CA SER A 172 -9.56 7.73 -7.07
C SER A 172 -9.32 7.24 -8.49
N ILE A 173 -9.58 8.09 -9.48
CA ILE A 173 -9.32 7.80 -10.89
C ILE A 173 -7.82 7.54 -11.10
N LEU A 174 -6.94 8.44 -10.64
CA LEU A 174 -5.49 8.26 -10.79
C LEU A 174 -4.98 7.04 -10.04
N SER A 175 -5.49 6.76 -8.84
CA SER A 175 -5.11 5.58 -8.05
C SER A 175 -5.38 4.29 -8.82
N TYR A 176 -6.58 4.17 -9.40
CA TYR A 176 -6.90 3.02 -10.24
C TYR A 176 -6.00 2.92 -11.48
N GLN A 177 -5.81 4.03 -12.20
CA GLN A 177 -5.02 4.02 -13.44
C GLN A 177 -3.55 3.70 -13.20
N LEU A 178 -2.96 4.25 -12.13
CA LEU A 178 -1.57 3.97 -11.74
C LEU A 178 -1.41 2.53 -11.27
N ALA A 179 -2.34 2.00 -10.48
CA ALA A 179 -2.30 0.61 -10.04
C ALA A 179 -2.42 -0.36 -11.24
N ALA A 180 -3.30 -0.03 -12.19
CA ALA A 180 -3.45 -0.80 -13.44
C ALA A 180 -2.17 -0.74 -14.29
N ALA A 181 -1.50 0.42 -14.36
CA ALA A 181 -0.23 0.58 -15.05
C ALA A 181 0.88 -0.27 -14.41
N ALA A 182 1.00 -0.24 -13.08
CA ALA A 182 1.98 -1.03 -12.33
C ALA A 182 1.78 -2.55 -12.54
N VAL A 183 0.54 -3.03 -12.42
CA VAL A 183 0.21 -4.44 -12.67
C VAL A 183 0.49 -4.82 -14.12
N ARG A 184 0.15 -3.97 -15.08
CA ARG A 184 0.44 -4.21 -16.50
C ARG A 184 1.94 -4.29 -16.77
N GLU A 185 2.73 -3.39 -16.19
CA GLU A 185 4.19 -3.39 -16.30
C GLU A 185 4.79 -4.69 -15.74
N PHE A 186 4.31 -5.14 -14.58
CA PHE A 186 4.69 -6.44 -14.01
C PHE A 186 4.38 -7.61 -14.97
N LEU A 187 3.14 -7.69 -15.48
CA LEU A 187 2.73 -8.76 -16.39
C LEU A 187 3.55 -8.79 -17.68
N LEU A 188 3.94 -7.63 -18.22
CA LEU A 188 4.81 -7.53 -19.39
C LEU A 188 6.25 -7.96 -19.12
N ARG A 189 6.69 -7.90 -17.85
CA ARG A 189 8.03 -8.32 -17.42
C ARG A 189 8.11 -9.80 -17.04
N LEU A 190 6.98 -10.51 -16.93
CA LEU A 190 7.00 -11.95 -16.68
C LEU A 190 7.62 -12.68 -17.88
N PRO A 191 8.65 -13.53 -17.67
CA PRO A 191 9.16 -14.37 -18.74
C PRO A 191 8.05 -15.31 -19.21
N ALA A 192 7.90 -15.47 -20.54
CA ALA A 192 6.78 -16.17 -21.20
C ALA A 192 6.61 -17.67 -20.85
N ASN A 193 7.43 -18.22 -19.95
CA ASN A 193 7.47 -19.64 -19.59
C ASN A 193 7.10 -19.91 -18.11
N ALA A 194 6.46 -18.97 -17.42
CA ALA A 194 5.91 -19.17 -16.08
C ALA A 194 4.40 -19.49 -16.14
N THR A 195 4.05 -20.63 -16.75
CA THR A 195 2.72 -21.27 -16.66
C THR A 195 2.87 -22.77 -16.64
#